data_AF-A0A8B8E1K6-F1
#
_entry.id   AF-A0A8B8E1K6-F1
#
_cell.length_a   1.000
_cell.length_b   1.000
_cell.length_c   1.000
_cell.angle_alpha   90.00
_cell.angle_beta   90.00
_cell.angle_gamma   90.00
#
_symmetry.space_group_name_H-M   'P 1'
#
loop_
_entity.id
_entity.type
_entity.pdbx_description
1 polymer ?
#
loop_
_entity_poly.entity_id
_entity_poly.type
_entity_poly.pdbx_seq_one_letter_code
_entity_poly.pdbx_strand_id
1 'polypeptide(L)'
;MVSEKWLSILNHITNVHEGHGERFPKCLHGELEDRDWIKKGSLAFQEMEKVVRGRLLVQDIKKLSPAEQTSALEAYHNVVCHFAPKALNFFYGPMKARLYIAALHFNENSSREQAVNKRGEPIYSVSYPKGRKGTGIPKEVKVKQTYNYAVVLMEEVIRVRLEFGSYRESRKSREAAVRNCPAPIADSYEHVPKTELVERHICRFNKKC
;
A
#
# COMPACT_ATOMS: atom_id res chain seq x y z
N MET A 1 -6.87 7.52 15.90
CA MET A 1 -6.68 8.52 14.82
C MET A 1 -7.99 9.06 14.25
N VAL A 2 -8.79 8.29 13.47
CA VAL A 2 -10.03 8.85 12.85
C VAL A 2 -11.03 9.35 13.90
N SER A 3 -11.22 8.61 14.98
CA SER A 3 -12.06 9.03 16.11
C SER A 3 -11.52 10.25 16.87
N GLU A 4 -10.20 10.41 16.97
CA GLU A 4 -9.58 11.59 17.62
C GLU A 4 -9.74 12.83 16.74
N LYS A 5 -9.54 12.70 15.42
CA LYS A 5 -9.85 13.76 14.45
C LYS A 5 -11.32 14.16 14.50
N TRP A 6 -12.23 13.20 14.60
CA TRP A 6 -13.66 13.49 14.74
C TRP A 6 -13.98 14.25 16.03
N LEU A 7 -13.50 13.77 17.17
CA LEU A 7 -13.74 14.42 18.46
C LEU A 7 -13.07 15.80 18.55
N SER A 8 -11.97 16.01 17.82
CA SER A 8 -11.27 17.30 17.77
C SER A 8 -12.11 18.43 17.17
N ILE A 9 -13.19 18.13 16.43
CA ILE A 9 -14.10 19.13 15.87
C ILE A 9 -14.62 20.07 16.96
N LEU A 10 -14.94 19.55 18.15
CA LEU A 10 -15.44 20.38 19.26
C LEU A 10 -14.41 21.38 19.78
N ASN A 11 -13.12 21.03 19.73
CA ASN A 11 -12.06 21.95 20.07
C ASN A 11 -11.89 22.97 18.93
N HIS A 12 -11.81 22.47 17.69
CA HIS A 12 -11.54 23.27 16.50
C HIS A 12 -12.58 24.38 16.28
N ILE A 13 -13.87 24.09 16.41
CA ILE A 13 -14.94 25.10 16.26
C ILE A 13 -14.94 26.18 17.36
N THR A 14 -14.20 25.96 18.44
CA THR A 14 -14.03 26.90 19.57
C THR A 14 -12.65 27.56 19.59
N ASN A 15 -11.95 27.55 18.46
CA ASN A 15 -10.58 28.06 18.30
C ASN A 15 -9.52 27.37 19.17
N VAL A 16 -9.75 26.10 19.55
CA VAL A 16 -8.76 25.28 20.26
C VAL A 16 -8.17 24.29 19.25
N HIS A 17 -6.88 24.44 18.93
CA HIS A 17 -6.22 23.67 17.87
C HIS A 17 -5.24 22.60 18.38
N GLU A 18 -5.22 22.38 19.70
CA GLU A 18 -4.36 21.41 20.38
C GLU A 18 -5.15 20.56 21.39
N GLY A 19 -4.49 19.54 21.96
CA GLY A 19 -5.07 18.67 22.99
C GLY A 19 -6.11 17.68 22.45
N HIS A 20 -5.98 17.25 21.20
CA HIS A 20 -6.97 16.41 20.51
C HIS A 20 -6.81 14.89 20.77
N GLY A 21 -5.68 14.45 21.33
CA GLY A 21 -5.38 13.04 21.62
C GLY A 21 -3.92 12.66 21.40
N GLU A 22 -3.57 11.39 21.60
CA GLU A 22 -2.20 10.88 21.44
C GLU A 22 -1.78 10.77 19.96
N ARG A 23 -2.68 10.26 19.09
CA ARG A 23 -2.38 10.01 17.66
C ARG A 23 -2.70 11.20 16.78
N PHE A 24 -3.50 12.13 17.26
CA PHE A 24 -3.77 13.41 16.63
C PHE A 24 -3.74 14.48 17.72
N PRO A 25 -2.57 15.06 18.06
CA PRO A 25 -2.46 16.01 19.16
C PRO A 25 -2.88 17.45 18.80
N LYS A 26 -2.74 17.84 17.53
CA LYS A 26 -3.04 19.19 17.02
C LYS A 26 -3.58 19.20 15.60
N CYS A 27 -4.23 20.30 15.21
CA CYS A 27 -4.70 20.52 13.84
C CYS A 27 -3.55 20.58 12.82
N LEU A 28 -3.84 20.26 11.54
CA LEU A 28 -2.83 20.14 10.47
C LEU A 28 -2.80 21.34 9.51
N HIS A 29 -3.56 22.39 9.78
CA HIS A 29 -3.51 23.61 9.00
C HIS A 29 -2.54 24.62 9.62
N GLY A 30 -2.10 25.59 8.81
CA GLY A 30 -1.36 26.76 9.28
C GLY A 30 -2.27 27.77 9.97
N GLU A 31 -1.83 29.03 10.06
CA GLU A 31 -2.66 30.10 10.62
C GLU A 31 -3.96 30.26 9.82
N LEU A 32 -5.06 30.48 10.55
CA LEU A 32 -6.36 30.72 9.96
C LEU A 32 -6.63 32.22 9.92
N GLU A 33 -7.25 32.68 8.84
CA GLU A 33 -7.82 34.02 8.78
C GLU A 33 -8.86 34.23 9.88
N ASP A 34 -9.00 35.49 10.29
CA ASP A 34 -9.95 35.91 11.32
C ASP A 34 -11.38 35.49 10.96
N ARG A 35 -12.07 34.92 11.94
CA ARG A 35 -13.41 34.36 11.77
C ARG A 35 -14.12 34.25 13.11
N ASP A 36 -15.44 34.20 13.04
CA ASP A 36 -16.28 33.98 14.21
C ASP A 36 -16.19 32.53 14.70
N TRP A 37 -15.97 32.37 15.99
CA TRP A 37 -15.88 31.07 16.66
C TRP A 37 -17.11 30.80 17.50
N ILE A 38 -17.49 29.53 17.60
CA ILE A 38 -18.58 29.14 18.49
C ILE A 38 -18.10 29.30 19.94
N LYS A 39 -18.87 30.05 20.74
CA LYS A 39 -18.60 30.15 22.17
C LYS A 39 -18.86 28.81 22.85
N LYS A 40 -17.86 28.27 23.54
CA LYS A 40 -17.99 27.06 24.35
C LYS A 40 -19.12 27.22 25.38
N GLY A 41 -20.01 26.23 25.47
CA GLY A 41 -21.16 26.25 26.36
C GLY A 41 -22.39 27.04 25.83
N SER A 42 -22.31 27.65 24.65
CA SER A 42 -23.50 28.18 23.96
C SER A 42 -24.47 27.05 23.57
N LEU A 43 -25.73 27.39 23.28
CA LEU A 43 -26.71 26.41 22.79
C LEU A 43 -26.22 25.72 21.51
N ALA A 44 -25.63 26.49 20.58
CA ALA A 44 -25.05 25.95 19.36
C ALA A 44 -23.93 24.94 19.64
N PHE A 45 -23.05 25.22 20.62
CA PHE A 45 -22.02 24.27 21.05
C PHE A 45 -22.61 22.99 21.64
N GLN A 46 -23.62 23.12 22.49
CA GLN A 46 -24.25 21.96 23.16
C GLN A 46 -24.94 21.04 22.16
N GLU A 47 -25.64 21.59 21.16
CA GLU A 47 -26.25 20.78 20.09
C GLU A 47 -25.18 20.07 19.24
N MET A 48 -24.08 20.77 18.90
CA MET A 48 -22.96 20.15 18.20
C MET A 48 -22.31 19.04 19.04
N GLU A 49 -22.15 19.25 20.34
CA GLU A 49 -21.55 18.28 21.26
C GLU A 49 -22.38 16.99 21.34
N LYS A 50 -23.71 17.08 21.39
CA LYS A 50 -24.60 15.90 21.37
C LYS A 50 -24.38 15.04 20.13
N VAL A 51 -24.20 15.65 18.96
CA VAL A 51 -23.95 14.94 17.71
C VAL A 51 -22.53 14.36 17.69
N VAL A 52 -21.51 15.18 17.93
CA VAL A 52 -20.10 14.77 17.80
C VAL A 52 -19.73 13.71 18.83
N ARG A 53 -20.24 13.80 20.07
CA ARG A 53 -19.99 12.79 21.12
C ARG A 53 -21.00 11.63 21.10
N GLY A 54 -21.94 11.60 20.16
CA GLY A 54 -22.95 10.55 20.06
C GLY A 54 -22.33 9.16 20.03
N ARG A 55 -22.66 8.30 21.01
CA ARG A 55 -22.01 6.99 21.21
C ARG A 55 -22.03 6.12 19.96
N LEU A 56 -23.19 6.00 19.31
CA LEU A 56 -23.36 5.18 18.11
C LEU A 56 -22.50 5.73 16.97
N LEU A 57 -22.60 7.02 16.69
CA LEU A 57 -21.83 7.68 15.63
C LEU A 57 -20.32 7.54 15.87
N VAL A 58 -19.84 7.74 17.09
CA VAL A 58 -18.41 7.56 17.42
C VAL A 58 -17.98 6.11 17.27
N GLN A 59 -18.83 5.13 17.64
CA GLN A 59 -18.54 3.72 17.42
C GLN A 59 -18.48 3.38 15.93
N ASP A 60 -19.39 3.93 15.14
CA ASP A 60 -19.41 3.72 13.70
C ASP A 60 -18.23 4.42 13.03
N ILE A 61 -17.84 5.61 13.44
CA ILE A 61 -16.64 6.31 12.96
C ILE A 61 -15.35 5.54 13.28
N LYS A 62 -15.29 4.83 14.41
CA LYS A 62 -14.18 3.93 14.71
C LYS A 62 -14.13 2.73 13.75
N LYS A 63 -15.28 2.33 13.20
CA LYS A 63 -15.42 1.29 12.17
C LYS A 63 -15.32 1.85 10.74
N LEU A 64 -15.52 3.16 10.56
CA LEU A 64 -15.22 3.89 9.32
C LEU A 64 -13.71 3.90 9.15
N SER A 65 -13.22 2.80 8.62
CA SER A 65 -11.84 2.61 8.29
C SER A 65 -11.61 3.10 6.86
N PRO A 66 -10.70 4.06 6.62
CA PRO A 66 -10.04 4.17 5.33
C PRO A 66 -9.19 2.92 5.03
N ALA A 67 -8.80 2.15 6.06
CA ALA A 67 -7.92 0.99 5.94
C ALA A 67 -8.60 -0.27 5.35
N GLU A 68 -9.92 -0.25 5.14
CA GLU A 68 -10.62 -1.31 4.40
C GLU A 68 -10.75 -1.02 2.89
N GLN A 69 -10.31 0.15 2.39
CA GLN A 69 -10.05 0.26 0.95
C GLN A 69 -8.75 -0.48 0.61
N THR A 70 -8.86 -1.80 0.54
CA THR A 70 -7.81 -2.71 0.07
C THR A 70 -7.58 -2.55 -1.43
N SER A 71 -8.35 -1.76 -2.16
CA SER A 71 -8.23 -1.59 -3.61
C SER A 71 -6.81 -1.22 -4.05
N ALA A 72 -6.14 -0.31 -3.34
CA ALA A 72 -4.75 0.06 -3.61
C ALA A 72 -3.77 -1.09 -3.27
N LEU A 73 -4.00 -1.79 -2.16
CA LEU A 73 -3.18 -2.92 -1.72
C LEU A 73 -3.33 -4.12 -2.67
N GLU A 74 -4.54 -4.42 -3.11
CA GLU A 74 -4.87 -5.45 -4.09
C GLU A 74 -4.28 -5.11 -5.46
N ALA A 75 -4.38 -3.85 -5.89
CA ALA A 75 -3.74 -3.38 -7.10
C ALA A 75 -2.21 -3.55 -7.03
N TYR A 76 -1.58 -3.18 -5.91
CA TYR A 76 -0.15 -3.41 -5.72
C TYR A 76 0.19 -4.91 -5.70
N HIS A 77 -0.62 -5.74 -5.05
CA HIS A 77 -0.42 -7.19 -5.04
C HIS A 77 -0.46 -7.78 -6.45
N ASN A 78 -1.38 -7.31 -7.32
CA ASN A 78 -1.42 -7.72 -8.72
C ASN A 78 -0.13 -7.32 -9.48
N VAL A 79 0.41 -6.13 -9.21
CA VAL A 79 1.70 -5.70 -9.78
C VAL A 79 2.84 -6.61 -9.29
N VAL A 80 2.88 -6.95 -8.00
CA VAL A 80 3.87 -7.90 -7.46
C VAL A 80 3.74 -9.26 -8.14
N CYS A 81 2.53 -9.79 -8.32
CA CYS A 81 2.30 -11.05 -9.03
C CYS A 81 2.77 -11.00 -10.49
N HIS A 82 2.71 -9.85 -11.15
CA HIS A 82 3.24 -9.68 -12.50
C HIS A 82 4.77 -9.73 -12.55
N PHE A 83 5.46 -9.01 -11.66
CA PHE A 83 6.92 -8.91 -11.68
C PHE A 83 7.64 -10.05 -10.95
N ALA A 84 7.03 -10.63 -9.92
CA ALA A 84 7.57 -11.67 -9.06
C ALA A 84 6.50 -12.77 -8.82
N PRO A 85 6.08 -13.50 -9.87
CA PRO A 85 5.05 -14.52 -9.76
C PRO A 85 5.50 -15.66 -8.84
N LYS A 86 4.62 -16.11 -7.95
CA LYS A 86 4.87 -17.23 -7.01
C LYS A 86 5.17 -18.56 -7.72
N ALA A 87 4.70 -18.71 -8.96
CA ALA A 87 4.91 -19.92 -9.77
C ALA A 87 6.36 -20.09 -10.25
N LEU A 88 7.19 -19.03 -10.16
CA LEU A 88 8.59 -19.07 -10.55
C LEU A 88 9.50 -19.02 -9.32
N ASN A 89 10.57 -19.82 -9.34
CA ASN A 89 11.58 -19.77 -8.30
C ASN A 89 12.58 -18.63 -8.59
N PHE A 90 12.87 -17.82 -7.58
CA PHE A 90 13.87 -16.76 -7.64
C PHE A 90 14.81 -16.87 -6.43
N PHE A 91 16.11 -16.75 -6.69
CA PHE A 91 17.07 -16.47 -5.62
C PHE A 91 16.78 -15.11 -4.98
N TYR A 92 17.23 -14.91 -3.74
CA TYR A 92 16.93 -13.72 -2.95
C TYR A 92 17.25 -12.40 -3.67
N GLY A 93 18.46 -12.26 -4.25
CA GLY A 93 18.86 -11.04 -4.95
C GLY A 93 17.93 -10.66 -6.12
N PRO A 94 17.71 -11.56 -7.09
CA PRO A 94 16.74 -11.36 -8.16
C PRO A 94 15.30 -11.10 -7.68
N MET A 95 14.84 -11.83 -6.65
CA MET A 95 13.51 -11.61 -6.05
C MET A 95 13.38 -10.19 -5.51
N LYS A 96 14.34 -9.75 -4.70
CA LYS A 96 14.39 -8.40 -4.13
C LYS A 96 14.38 -7.31 -5.21
N ALA A 97 15.18 -7.48 -6.26
CA ALA A 97 15.20 -6.56 -7.39
C ALA A 97 13.83 -6.47 -8.09
N ARG A 98 13.17 -7.60 -8.33
CA ARG A 98 11.82 -7.65 -8.93
C ARG A 98 10.76 -6.96 -8.05
N LEU A 99 10.83 -7.15 -6.73
CA LEU A 99 9.95 -6.45 -5.79
C LEU A 99 10.17 -4.93 -5.81
N TYR A 100 11.41 -4.47 -5.93
CA TYR A 100 11.71 -3.05 -6.10
C TYR A 100 11.16 -2.50 -7.42
N ILE A 101 11.29 -3.24 -8.53
CA ILE A 101 10.70 -2.86 -9.80
C ILE A 101 9.17 -2.79 -9.71
N ALA A 102 8.53 -3.73 -9.01
CA ALA A 102 7.09 -3.72 -8.77
C ALA A 102 6.65 -2.46 -8.00
N ALA A 103 7.40 -2.08 -6.96
CA ALA A 103 7.15 -0.87 -6.18
C ALA A 103 7.30 0.40 -7.03
N LEU A 104 8.39 0.51 -7.81
CA LEU A 104 8.61 1.64 -8.72
C LEU A 104 7.48 1.75 -9.76
N HIS A 105 7.11 0.63 -10.38
CA HIS A 105 6.03 0.59 -11.35
C HIS A 105 4.70 1.04 -10.75
N PHE A 106 4.37 0.55 -9.54
CA PHE A 106 3.16 0.93 -8.83
C PHE A 106 3.15 2.40 -8.46
N ASN A 107 4.24 2.92 -7.90
CA ASN A 107 4.35 4.33 -7.52
C ASN A 107 4.13 5.25 -8.73
N GLU A 108 4.77 4.95 -9.86
CA GLU A 108 4.61 5.73 -11.09
C GLU A 108 3.19 5.66 -11.66
N ASN A 109 2.52 4.50 -11.56
CA ASN A 109 1.26 4.25 -12.27
C ASN A 109 -0.02 4.25 -11.41
N SER A 110 0.10 4.42 -10.09
CA SER A 110 -1.03 4.36 -9.14
C SER A 110 -1.96 5.57 -9.23
N SER A 111 -1.41 6.75 -9.48
CA SER A 111 -2.14 8.03 -9.46
C SER A 111 -2.39 8.58 -10.88
N ARG A 112 -2.56 7.69 -11.86
CA ARG A 112 -2.79 8.09 -13.25
C ARG A 112 -4.11 8.86 -13.39
N GLU A 113 -4.03 9.95 -14.13
CA GLU A 113 -5.18 10.77 -14.49
C GLU A 113 -6.14 10.03 -15.43
N GLN A 114 -7.39 10.48 -15.46
CA GLN A 114 -8.36 10.00 -16.44
C GLN A 114 -7.95 10.45 -17.85
N ALA A 115 -8.01 9.54 -18.81
CA ALA A 115 -7.76 9.84 -20.20
C ALA A 115 -8.86 10.76 -20.75
N VAL A 116 -8.45 11.74 -21.56
CA VAL A 116 -9.34 12.65 -22.28
C VAL A 116 -9.25 12.42 -23.79
N ASN A 117 -10.33 12.71 -24.51
CA ASN A 117 -10.34 12.66 -25.97
C ASN A 117 -9.72 13.94 -26.57
N LYS A 118 -9.67 14.03 -27.91
CA LYS A 118 -9.12 15.21 -28.63
C LYS A 118 -9.85 16.53 -28.32
N ARG A 119 -11.06 16.47 -27.78
CA ARG A 119 -11.88 17.62 -27.39
C ARG A 119 -11.74 17.97 -25.89
N GLY A 120 -10.90 17.24 -25.15
CA GLY A 120 -10.73 17.42 -23.71
C GLY A 120 -11.80 16.73 -22.85
N GLU A 121 -12.67 15.91 -23.44
CA GLU A 121 -13.74 15.24 -22.70
C GLU A 121 -13.26 13.93 -22.06
N PRO A 122 -13.64 13.61 -20.80
CA PRO A 122 -13.20 12.40 -20.12
C PRO A 122 -13.71 11.11 -20.79
N ILE A 123 -12.81 10.13 -20.92
CA ILE A 123 -13.11 8.84 -21.53
C ILE A 123 -13.60 7.85 -20.47
N TYR A 124 -14.70 7.16 -20.76
CA TYR A 124 -15.27 6.10 -19.93
C TYR A 124 -15.38 4.79 -20.70
N SER A 125 -15.23 3.69 -19.98
CA SER A 125 -15.61 2.35 -20.42
C SER A 125 -16.86 1.91 -19.66
N VAL A 126 -17.67 1.02 -20.23
CA VAL A 126 -18.87 0.51 -19.55
C VAL A 126 -18.61 -0.90 -19.03
N SER A 127 -18.95 -1.16 -17.77
CA SER A 127 -18.89 -2.48 -17.17
C SER A 127 -20.27 -2.95 -16.70
N TYR A 128 -20.52 -4.26 -16.77
CA TYR A 128 -21.83 -4.85 -16.47
C TYR A 128 -21.71 -5.85 -15.30
N PRO A 129 -21.61 -5.37 -14.05
CA PRO A 129 -21.42 -6.26 -12.90
C PRO A 129 -22.68 -7.06 -12.57
N LYS A 130 -22.48 -8.35 -12.25
CA LYS A 130 -23.56 -9.29 -11.87
C LYS A 130 -24.42 -8.76 -10.71
N GLY A 131 -23.79 -8.15 -9.70
CA GLY A 131 -24.48 -7.61 -8.51
C GLY A 131 -25.47 -6.48 -8.81
N ARG A 132 -25.38 -5.84 -9.99
CA ARG A 132 -26.35 -4.86 -10.46
C ARG A 132 -27.30 -5.39 -11.53
N LYS A 133 -27.46 -6.72 -11.63
CA LYS A 133 -28.36 -7.39 -12.58
C LYS A 133 -28.13 -6.96 -14.04
N GLY A 134 -26.88 -6.68 -14.41
CA GLY A 134 -26.54 -6.25 -15.77
C GLY A 134 -26.77 -4.77 -16.06
N THR A 135 -27.06 -3.93 -15.06
CA THR A 135 -27.03 -2.47 -15.25
C THR A 135 -25.59 -2.02 -15.51
N GLY A 136 -25.38 -1.33 -16.62
CA GLY A 136 -24.10 -0.76 -17.01
C GLY A 136 -23.63 0.32 -16.03
N ILE A 137 -22.35 0.27 -15.65
CA ILE A 137 -21.70 1.28 -14.80
C ILE A 137 -20.51 1.86 -15.60
N PRO A 138 -20.44 3.20 -15.76
CA PRO A 138 -19.28 3.84 -16.35
C PRO A 138 -18.06 3.68 -15.42
N LYS A 139 -16.91 3.41 -16.02
CA LYS A 139 -15.60 3.32 -15.37
C LYS A 139 -14.63 4.24 -16.08
N GLU A 140 -13.95 5.08 -15.32
CA GLU A 140 -12.91 5.95 -15.85
C GLU A 140 -11.83 5.13 -16.58
N VAL A 141 -11.50 5.54 -17.80
CA VAL A 141 -10.33 5.02 -18.49
C VAL A 141 -9.16 5.90 -18.12
N LYS A 142 -8.12 5.34 -17.48
CA LYS A 142 -6.91 6.10 -17.14
C LYS A 142 -5.98 6.23 -18.34
N VAL A 143 -5.12 7.25 -18.34
CA VAL A 143 -4.04 7.41 -19.33
C VAL A 143 -3.14 6.17 -19.37
N LYS A 144 -2.44 5.95 -20.49
CA LYS A 144 -1.55 4.79 -20.63
C LYS A 144 -0.47 4.78 -19.54
N GLN A 145 -0.05 3.57 -19.16
CA GLN A 145 1.04 3.40 -18.21
C GLN A 145 2.35 3.93 -18.78
N THR A 146 3.20 4.46 -17.91
CA THR A 146 4.55 4.90 -18.23
C THR A 146 5.58 4.00 -17.54
N TYR A 147 6.81 4.08 -18.05
CA TYR A 147 7.94 3.26 -17.61
C TYR A 147 9.19 4.12 -17.44
N ASN A 148 9.04 5.36 -16.96
CA ASN A 148 10.15 6.30 -16.79
C ASN A 148 11.17 5.76 -15.79
N TYR A 149 10.72 5.07 -14.74
CA TYR A 149 11.60 4.35 -13.82
C TYR A 149 12.54 3.37 -14.56
N ALA A 150 12.11 2.75 -15.66
CA ALA A 150 12.94 1.82 -16.41
C ALA A 150 14.05 2.55 -17.17
N VAL A 151 13.78 3.75 -17.69
CA VAL A 151 14.79 4.59 -18.35
C VAL A 151 15.90 4.95 -17.37
N VAL A 152 15.53 5.45 -16.19
CA VAL A 152 16.49 5.79 -15.12
C VAL A 152 17.32 4.57 -14.70
N LEU A 153 16.69 3.39 -14.56
CA LEU A 153 17.41 2.16 -14.24
C LEU A 153 18.39 1.73 -15.35
N MET A 154 18.04 1.95 -16.62
CA MET A 154 18.92 1.63 -17.74
C MET A 154 20.11 2.57 -17.83
N GLU A 155 19.91 3.87 -17.58
CA GLU A 155 21.00 4.85 -17.45
C GLU A 155 21.96 4.47 -16.32
N GLU A 156 21.41 4.04 -15.18
CA GLU A 156 22.20 3.55 -14.06
C GLU A 156 23.01 2.30 -14.41
N VAL A 157 22.43 1.36 -15.16
CA VAL A 157 23.15 0.18 -15.67
C VAL A 157 24.31 0.60 -16.56
N ILE A 158 24.12 1.58 -17.45
CA ILE A 158 25.18 2.11 -18.32
C ILE A 158 26.28 2.75 -17.48
N ARG A 159 25.91 3.59 -16.51
CA ARG A 159 26.87 4.24 -15.60
C ARG A 159 27.75 3.21 -14.87
N VAL A 160 27.13 2.21 -14.24
CA VAL A 160 27.85 1.13 -13.55
C VAL A 160 28.72 0.35 -14.53
N ARG A 161 28.27 0.13 -15.77
CA ARG A 161 29.07 -0.57 -16.77
C ARG A 161 30.30 0.22 -17.22
N LEU A 162 30.21 1.55 -17.26
CA LEU A 162 31.34 2.42 -17.58
C LEU A 162 32.33 2.51 -16.41
N GLU A 163 31.84 2.45 -15.17
CA GLU A 163 32.67 2.44 -13.96
C GLU A 163 33.44 1.12 -13.77
N PHE A 164 32.79 -0.02 -14.03
CA PHE A 164 33.38 -1.35 -13.84
C PHE A 164 33.69 -2.03 -15.19
N GLY A 165 34.98 -2.29 -15.44
CA GLY A 165 35.47 -2.94 -16.66
C GLY A 165 34.85 -4.31 -16.92
N SER A 166 34.45 -5.04 -15.88
CA SER A 166 33.78 -6.33 -16.00
C SER A 166 32.57 -6.50 -15.06
N TYR A 167 31.64 -7.36 -15.45
CA TYR A 167 30.53 -7.79 -14.58
C TYR A 167 31.04 -8.41 -13.27
N ARG A 168 32.16 -9.14 -13.31
CA ARG A 168 32.74 -9.80 -12.14
C ARG A 168 33.20 -8.78 -11.09
N GLU A 169 33.81 -7.67 -11.51
CA GLU A 169 34.23 -6.59 -10.62
C GLU A 169 33.03 -5.85 -10.02
N SER A 170 32.04 -5.51 -10.86
CA SER A 170 30.78 -4.91 -10.40
C SER A 170 30.03 -5.81 -9.41
N ARG A 171 30.09 -7.13 -9.60
CA ARG A 171 29.46 -8.09 -8.67
C ARG A 171 30.18 -8.10 -7.32
N LYS A 172 31.52 -8.13 -7.33
CA LYS A 172 32.35 -8.10 -6.11
C LYS A 172 32.12 -6.84 -5.28
N SER A 173 32.03 -5.67 -5.91
CA SER A 173 31.73 -4.42 -5.20
C SER A 173 30.36 -4.44 -4.52
N ARG A 174 29.42 -5.24 -5.04
CA ARG A 174 28.05 -5.40 -4.53
C ARG A 174 27.84 -6.61 -3.62
N GLU A 175 28.84 -7.47 -3.43
CA GLU A 175 28.76 -8.63 -2.51
C GLU A 175 28.40 -8.19 -1.09
N ALA A 176 28.86 -7.01 -0.66
CA ALA A 176 28.48 -6.40 0.61
C ALA A 176 26.97 -6.15 0.76
N ALA A 177 26.27 -5.77 -0.31
CA ALA A 177 24.84 -5.49 -0.31
C ALA A 177 23.97 -6.76 -0.38
N VAL A 178 24.54 -7.89 -0.78
CA VAL A 178 23.87 -9.21 -0.85
C VAL A 178 24.02 -10.00 0.46
N ARG A 179 25.01 -9.67 1.30
CA ARG A 179 25.28 -10.36 2.58
C ARG A 179 24.10 -10.40 3.56
N ASN A 180 23.15 -9.47 3.46
CA ASN A 180 21.97 -9.43 4.33
C ASN A 180 20.79 -10.28 3.80
N CYS A 181 21.08 -11.46 3.23
CA CYS A 181 20.02 -12.41 2.90
C CYS A 181 19.49 -13.02 4.20
N PRO A 182 18.20 -12.86 4.54
CA PRO A 182 17.64 -13.54 5.69
C PRO A 182 17.73 -15.05 5.49
N ALA A 183 17.98 -15.78 6.58
CA ALA A 183 17.87 -17.23 6.57
C ALA A 183 16.43 -17.63 6.20
N PRO A 184 16.25 -18.75 5.48
CA PRO A 184 14.94 -19.36 5.33
C PRO A 184 14.24 -19.50 6.70
N ILE A 185 12.95 -19.21 6.74
CA ILE A 185 12.15 -19.34 7.97
C ILE A 185 12.24 -20.77 8.54
N ALA A 186 12.38 -21.76 7.65
CA ALA A 186 12.54 -23.16 8.00
C ALA A 186 13.76 -23.43 8.90
N ASP A 187 14.85 -22.69 8.74
CA ASP A 187 16.11 -22.90 9.47
C ASP A 187 15.97 -22.65 10.98
N SER A 188 14.91 -21.96 11.40
CA SER A 188 14.60 -21.72 12.81
C SER A 188 13.91 -22.89 13.51
N TYR A 189 13.45 -23.89 12.76
CA TYR A 189 12.75 -25.04 13.31
C TYR A 189 13.69 -26.23 13.52
N GLU A 190 13.32 -27.10 14.45
CA GLU A 190 14.01 -28.37 14.60
C GLU A 190 13.81 -29.25 13.35
N HIS A 191 14.92 -29.66 12.75
CA HIS A 191 14.90 -30.48 11.55
C HIS A 191 15.04 -31.95 11.92
N VAL A 192 14.00 -32.72 11.63
CA VAL A 192 14.05 -34.18 11.70
C VAL A 192 15.07 -34.70 10.69
N PRO A 193 15.88 -35.72 11.05
CA PRO A 193 16.84 -36.31 10.12
C PRO A 193 16.18 -36.79 8.82
N LYS A 194 16.89 -36.64 7.70
CA LYS A 194 16.40 -37.04 6.37
C LYS A 194 15.98 -38.52 6.34
N THR A 195 16.70 -39.40 7.03
CA THR A 195 16.40 -40.83 7.12
C THR A 195 15.00 -41.09 7.67
N GLU A 196 14.69 -40.47 8.80
CA GLU A 196 13.38 -40.59 9.46
C GLU A 196 12.25 -39.97 8.61
N LEU A 197 12.51 -38.83 7.94
CA LEU A 197 11.54 -38.24 7.01
C LEU A 197 11.23 -39.15 5.82
N VAL A 198 12.25 -39.83 5.28
CA VAL A 198 12.12 -40.79 4.18
C VAL A 198 11.37 -42.05 4.64
N GLU A 199 11.69 -42.59 5.81
CA GLU A 199 10.96 -43.72 6.41
C GLU A 199 9.49 -43.38 6.62
N ARG A 200 9.18 -42.22 7.24
CA ARG A 200 7.80 -41.74 7.39
C ARG A 200 7.08 -41.64 6.05
N HIS A 201 7.74 -41.12 5.01
CA HIS A 201 7.14 -40.99 3.67
C HIS A 201 6.85 -42.35 3.03
N ILE A 202 7.80 -43.29 3.10
CA ILE A 202 7.64 -44.65 2.56
C ILE A 202 6.54 -45.42 3.31
N CYS A 203 6.53 -45.35 4.65
CA CYS A 203 5.52 -46.00 5.49
C CYS A 203 4.11 -45.43 5.26
N ARG A 204 3.99 -44.13 4.96
CA ARG A 204 2.70 -43.48 4.66
C ARG A 204 2.02 -44.00 3.40
N PHE A 205 2.78 -44.61 2.48
CA PHE A 205 2.28 -45.21 1.23
C PHE A 205 2.18 -46.74 1.27
N ASN A 206 2.13 -47.37 2.45
CA ASN A 206 1.96 -48.81 2.62
C ASN A 206 2.96 -49.67 1.82
N LYS A 207 4.26 -49.52 2.08
CA LYS A 207 5.18 -50.65 1.92
C LYS A 207 5.74 -51.02 3.29
N LYS A 208 5.18 -52.11 3.84
CA LYS A 208 5.70 -52.81 5.02
C LYS A 208 7.17 -53.16 4.80
N CYS A 209 7.98 -53.00 5.83
CA CYS A 209 8.98 -53.99 6.20
C CYS A 209 8.52 -54.56 7.54
#